data_AF-A0A7S0LG60-F1
#
_entry.id   AF-A0A7S0LG60-F1
#
_cell.length_a   1.000
_cell.length_b   1.000
_cell.length_c   1.000
_cell.angle_alpha   90.00
_cell.angle_beta   90.00
_cell.angle_gamma   90.00
#
_symmetry.space_group_name_H-M   'P 1'
#
loop_
_entity.id
_entity.type
_entity.pdbx_description
1 polymer ?
#
loop_
_entity_poly.entity_id
_entity_poly.type
_entity_poly.pdbx_seq_one_letter_code
_entity_poly.pdbx_strand_id
1 'polypeptide(L)'
;TKFAIVEFAMWVVFKTGVACANSWAARNALSTAVLVGGTKSCGCDLMVQHNTSEDDGRINWRRNAIFTVFGLLYTGAAQYVVFNLIFPRLLTGLAARPPSRQAVLGAVVLDSVVHMPFMYMPTFYCMRELAQPQPQPVV
;
A
#
# COMPACT_ATOMS: atom_id res chain seq x y z
N THR A 1 -9.27 41.36 -7.41
CA THR A 1 -10.28 40.52 -8.10
C THR A 1 -9.67 39.37 -8.91
N LYS A 2 -8.68 39.60 -9.79
CA LYS A 2 -8.06 38.53 -10.61
C LYS A 2 -7.43 37.37 -9.80
N PHE A 3 -6.85 37.66 -8.63
CA PHE A 3 -6.22 36.66 -7.77
C PHE A 3 -7.22 35.63 -7.18
N ALA A 4 -8.39 36.10 -6.73
CA ALA A 4 -9.45 35.24 -6.20
C ALA A 4 -10.08 34.32 -7.26
N ILE A 5 -10.15 34.78 -8.52
CA ILE A 5 -10.67 33.97 -9.63
C ILE A 5 -9.70 32.83 -9.95
N VAL A 6 -8.38 33.07 -9.89
CA VAL A 6 -7.36 32.06 -10.12
C VAL A 6 -7.35 31.01 -9.01
N GLU A 7 -7.46 31.40 -7.74
CA GLU A 7 -7.57 30.44 -6.62
C GLU A 7 -8.85 29.60 -6.70
N PHE A 8 -9.98 30.23 -7.03
CA PHE A 8 -11.24 29.51 -7.21
C PHE A 8 -11.16 28.52 -8.39
N ALA A 9 -10.58 28.93 -9.51
CA ALA A 9 -10.36 28.05 -10.66
C ALA A 9 -9.41 26.89 -10.32
N MET A 10 -8.31 27.14 -9.60
CA MET A 10 -7.42 26.08 -9.09
C MET A 10 -8.16 25.11 -8.18
N TRP A 11 -9.00 25.61 -7.28
CA TRP A 11 -9.75 24.79 -6.35
C TRP A 11 -10.81 23.92 -7.05
N VAL A 12 -11.48 24.45 -8.08
CA VAL A 12 -12.44 23.69 -8.91
C VAL A 12 -11.73 22.63 -9.74
N VAL A 13 -10.61 22.96 -10.38
CA VAL A 13 -9.81 22.00 -11.15
C VAL A 13 -9.26 20.90 -10.24
N PHE A 14 -8.77 21.27 -9.05
CA PHE A 14 -8.31 20.33 -8.04
C PHE A 14 -9.43 19.38 -7.59
N LYS A 15 -10.61 19.92 -7.23
CA LYS A 15 -11.75 19.08 -6.81
C LYS A 15 -12.28 18.19 -7.93
N THR A 16 -12.34 18.69 -9.15
CA THR A 16 -12.80 17.91 -10.30
C THR A 16 -11.80 16.81 -10.65
N GLY A 17 -10.50 17.11 -10.57
CA GLY A 17 -9.42 16.13 -10.72
C GLY A 17 -9.49 15.04 -9.67
N VAL A 18 -9.67 15.39 -8.39
CA VAL A 18 -9.83 14.43 -7.29
C VAL A 18 -11.10 13.58 -7.46
N ALA A 19 -12.22 14.18 -7.92
CA ALA A 19 -13.44 13.44 -8.19
C ALA A 19 -13.29 12.45 -9.35
N CYS A 20 -12.59 12.86 -10.42
CA CYS A 20 -12.26 11.98 -11.54
C CYS A 20 -11.36 10.82 -11.09
N ALA A 21 -10.30 11.12 -10.33
CA ALA A 21 -9.43 10.10 -9.75
C ALA A 21 -10.20 9.12 -8.85
N ASN A 22 -11.11 9.61 -8.01
CA ASN A 22 -11.93 8.79 -7.12
C ASN A 22 -12.92 7.90 -7.90
N SER A 23 -13.55 8.44 -8.95
CA SER A 23 -14.46 7.65 -9.80
C SER A 23 -13.73 6.60 -10.64
N TRP A 24 -12.52 6.90 -11.11
CA TRP A 24 -11.65 5.93 -11.79
C TRP A 24 -11.16 4.84 -10.82
N ALA A 25 -10.75 5.22 -9.61
CA ALA A 25 -10.35 4.30 -8.55
C ALA A 25 -11.50 3.39 -8.09
N ALA A 26 -12.72 3.92 -8.02
CA ALA A 26 -13.92 3.13 -7.71
C ALA A 26 -14.25 2.10 -8.80
N ARG A 27 -13.89 2.38 -10.06
CA ARG A 27 -14.10 1.45 -11.20
C ARG A 27 -12.99 0.41 -11.34
N ASN A 28 -11.75 0.75 -10.98
CA ASN A 28 -10.59 -0.13 -11.12
C ASN A 28 -9.85 -0.29 -9.78
N ALA A 29 -10.58 -0.71 -8.74
CA ALA A 29 -10.07 -0.76 -7.37
C ALA A 29 -8.81 -1.63 -7.21
N LEU A 30 -8.70 -2.73 -7.96
CA LEU A 30 -7.53 -3.60 -7.96
C LEU A 30 -6.31 -2.91 -8.60
N SER A 31 -6.48 -2.28 -9.76
CA SER A 31 -5.39 -1.56 -10.43
C SER A 31 -4.89 -0.39 -9.58
N THR A 32 -5.81 0.35 -8.95
CA THR A 32 -5.43 1.44 -8.03
C THR A 32 -4.69 0.90 -6.80
N ALA A 33 -5.15 -0.20 -6.20
CA ALA A 33 -4.47 -0.82 -5.05
C ALA A 33 -3.05 -1.28 -5.40
N VAL A 34 -2.89 -1.95 -6.55
CA VAL A 34 -1.59 -2.41 -7.04
C VAL A 34 -0.65 -1.24 -7.32
N LEU A 35 -1.09 -0.23 -8.08
CA LEU A 35 -0.25 0.91 -8.43
C LEU A 35 0.18 1.71 -7.19
N VAL A 36 -0.76 1.99 -6.28
CA VAL A 36 -0.46 2.72 -5.04
C VAL A 36 0.47 1.89 -4.14
N GLY A 37 0.19 0.59 -3.98
CA GLY A 37 1.00 -0.31 -3.18
C GLY A 37 2.44 -0.44 -3.68
N GLY A 38 2.62 -0.63 -4.99
CA GLY A 38 3.93 -0.71 -5.63
C GLY A 38 4.72 0.61 -5.54
N THR A 39 4.08 1.72 -5.90
CA THR A 39 4.73 3.04 -5.90
C THR A 39 5.15 3.47 -4.50
N LYS A 40 4.28 3.25 -3.51
CA LYS A 40 4.60 3.51 -2.09
C LYS A 40 5.80 2.68 -1.65
N SER A 41 5.79 1.38 -1.96
CA SER A 41 6.85 0.47 -1.50
C SER A 41 8.20 0.80 -2.13
N CYS A 42 8.22 1.14 -3.42
CA CYS A 42 9.39 1.66 -4.12
C CYS A 42 9.91 2.97 -3.48
N GLY A 43 9.02 3.94 -3.25
CA GLY A 43 9.38 5.21 -2.62
C GLY A 43 9.92 5.05 -1.19
N CYS A 44 9.30 4.20 -0.38
CA CYS A 44 9.77 3.91 0.98
C CYS A 44 11.16 3.26 0.97
N ASP A 45 11.43 2.32 0.07
CA ASP A 45 12.74 1.68 0.01
C ASP A 45 13.82 2.65 -0.47
N LEU A 46 13.55 3.46 -1.50
CA LEU A 46 14.47 4.52 -1.94
C LEU A 46 14.76 5.55 -0.83
N MET A 47 13.76 5.92 -0.05
CA MET A 47 13.93 6.83 1.09
C MET A 47 14.79 6.21 2.20
N VAL A 48 14.59 4.92 2.51
CA VAL A 48 15.42 4.21 3.49
C VAL A 48 16.86 4.10 3.00
N GLN A 49 17.08 3.72 1.74
CA GLN A 49 18.42 3.64 1.16
C GLN A 49 19.13 5.01 1.19
N HIS A 50 18.41 6.09 0.91
CA HIS A 50 18.96 7.45 0.98
C HIS A 50 19.30 7.87 2.42
N ASN A 51 18.51 7.47 3.41
CA ASN A 51 18.69 7.91 4.80
C ASN A 51 19.68 7.06 5.60
N THR A 52 19.85 5.79 5.25
CA THR A 52 20.67 4.85 6.04
C THR A 52 22.12 4.74 5.53
N SER A 53 22.44 5.25 4.33
CA SER A 53 23.82 5.32 3.82
C SER A 53 24.59 3.98 3.86
N GLU A 54 23.90 2.83 3.83
CA GLU A 54 24.51 1.51 4.09
C GLU A 54 25.41 0.99 2.95
N ASP A 55 25.26 1.53 1.74
CA ASP A 55 25.94 1.05 0.51
C ASP A 55 26.70 2.18 -0.20
N ASP A 56 27.71 2.83 0.40
CA ASP A 56 28.62 3.80 -0.28
C ASP A 56 27.94 4.90 -1.14
N GLY A 57 26.67 5.24 -0.86
CA GLY A 57 25.84 6.15 -1.67
C GLY A 57 25.27 5.55 -2.98
N ARG A 58 25.39 4.24 -3.20
CA ARG A 58 24.86 3.50 -4.34
C ARG A 58 23.48 2.90 -4.02
N ILE A 59 22.52 3.18 -4.90
CA ILE A 59 21.17 2.61 -4.82
C ILE A 59 21.21 1.12 -5.19
N ASN A 60 20.72 0.28 -4.28
CA ASN A 60 20.56 -1.14 -4.50
C ASN A 60 19.25 -1.43 -5.24
N TRP A 61 19.34 -1.49 -6.57
CA TRP A 61 18.20 -1.73 -7.45
C TRP A 61 17.57 -3.12 -7.28
N ARG A 62 18.35 -4.13 -6.87
CA ARG A 62 17.85 -5.49 -6.61
C ARG A 62 16.89 -5.48 -5.42
N ARG A 63 17.30 -4.82 -4.33
CA ARG A 63 16.48 -4.62 -3.14
C ARG A 63 15.20 -3.85 -3.49
N ASN A 64 15.32 -2.76 -4.22
CA ASN A 64 14.17 -1.94 -4.61
C ASN A 64 13.17 -2.72 -5.50
N ALA A 65 13.66 -3.56 -6.43
CA ALA A 65 12.81 -4.40 -7.26
C ALA A 65 12.03 -5.43 -6.44
N ILE A 66 12.67 -6.08 -5.46
CA ILE A 66 12.01 -7.06 -4.57
C ILE A 66 10.92 -6.37 -3.74
N PHE A 67 11.21 -5.22 -3.14
CA PHE A 67 10.21 -4.45 -2.38
C PHE A 67 9.08 -3.89 -3.26
N THR A 68 9.39 -3.52 -4.50
CA THR A 68 8.38 -3.09 -5.47
C THR A 68 7.45 -4.25 -5.85
N VAL A 69 7.98 -5.42 -6.17
CA VAL A 69 7.19 -6.63 -6.48
C VAL A 69 6.37 -7.06 -5.28
N PHE A 70 6.94 -7.01 -4.07
CA PHE A 70 6.20 -7.27 -2.84
C PHE A 70 5.06 -6.25 -2.64
N GLY A 71 5.32 -4.96 -2.87
CA GLY A 71 4.31 -3.91 -2.81
C GLY A 71 3.17 -4.08 -3.83
N LEU A 72 3.50 -4.55 -5.04
CA LEU A 72 2.51 -4.81 -6.10
C LEU A 72 1.65 -6.03 -5.78
N LEU A 73 2.28 -7.15 -5.41
CA LEU A 73 1.59 -8.43 -5.22
C LEU A 73 0.93 -8.57 -3.86
N TYR A 74 1.64 -8.22 -2.79
CA TYR A 74 1.14 -8.38 -1.42
C TYR A 74 0.26 -7.20 -1.02
N THR A 75 0.84 -6.00 -0.93
CA THR A 75 0.13 -4.79 -0.49
C THR A 75 -0.95 -4.34 -1.47
N GLY A 76 -0.75 -4.63 -2.76
CA GLY A 76 -1.71 -4.31 -3.82
C GLY A 76 -2.78 -5.38 -4.00
N ALA A 77 -2.39 -6.54 -4.53
CA ALA A 77 -3.34 -7.57 -4.97
C ALA A 77 -3.87 -8.44 -3.80
N ALA A 78 -2.99 -8.98 -2.96
CA ALA A 78 -3.40 -9.87 -1.87
C ALA A 78 -4.23 -9.12 -0.82
N GLN A 79 -3.82 -7.90 -0.44
CA GLN A 79 -4.56 -7.06 0.49
C GLN A 79 -5.94 -6.69 -0.08
N TYR A 80 -6.05 -6.41 -1.39
CA TYR A 80 -7.35 -6.20 -2.02
C TYR A 80 -8.27 -7.42 -1.87
N VAL A 81 -7.75 -8.64 -2.08
CA VAL A 81 -8.53 -9.88 -1.91
C VAL A 81 -8.97 -10.06 -0.46
N VAL A 82 -8.08 -9.86 0.51
CA VAL A 82 -8.40 -10.05 1.92
C VAL A 82 -9.48 -9.05 2.38
N PHE A 83 -9.31 -7.77 2.10
CA PHE A 83 -10.21 -6.74 2.60
C PHE A 83 -11.51 -6.59 1.79
N ASN A 84 -11.50 -6.83 0.47
CA ASN A 84 -12.70 -6.66 -0.36
C ASN A 84 -13.46 -7.98 -0.60
N LEU A 85 -12.79 -9.13 -0.59
CA LEU A 85 -13.45 -10.42 -0.87
C LEU A 85 -13.64 -11.28 0.38
N ILE A 86 -12.71 -11.27 1.33
CA ILE A 86 -12.77 -12.17 2.51
C ILE A 86 -13.51 -11.49 3.66
N PHE A 87 -13.14 -10.27 4.03
CA PHE A 87 -13.72 -9.56 5.18
C PHE A 87 -15.23 -9.33 5.07
N PRO A 88 -15.80 -8.91 3.91
CA PRO A 88 -17.24 -8.72 3.79
C PRO A 88 -18.02 -10.04 3.83
N ARG A 89 -17.39 -11.17 3.48
CA ARG A 89 -18.00 -12.51 3.57
C ARG A 89 -17.99 -13.04 5.00
N LEU A 90 -16.93 -12.75 5.75
CA LEU A 90 -16.77 -13.20 7.14
C LEU A 90 -17.58 -12.32 8.11
N LEU A 91 -17.69 -11.03 7.83
CA LEU A 91 -18.37 -10.03 8.64
C LEU A 91 -19.45 -9.36 7.79
N THR A 92 -20.62 -10.00 7.69
CA THR A 92 -21.77 -9.52 6.90
C THR A 92 -22.18 -8.08 7.26
N GLY A 93 -21.94 -7.65 8.49
CA GLY A 93 -22.17 -6.28 8.97
C GLY A 93 -21.21 -5.21 8.43
N LEU A 94 -20.12 -5.58 7.74
CA LEU A 94 -19.21 -4.64 7.08
C LEU A 94 -19.77 -4.13 5.75
N ALA A 95 -20.60 -4.93 5.07
CA ALA A 95 -21.21 -4.58 3.78
C ALA A 95 -22.45 -3.67 3.95
N ALA A 96 -22.96 -3.53 5.17
CA ALA A 96 -24.09 -2.64 5.47
C ALA A 96 -23.68 -1.15 5.37
N ARG A 97 -24.61 -0.28 4.96
CA ARG A 97 -24.44 1.19 4.94
C ARG A 97 -25.49 1.84 5.87
N PRO A 98 -25.09 2.41 7.03
CA PRO A 98 -23.74 2.48 7.58
C PRO A 98 -23.25 1.12 8.12
N PRO A 99 -21.92 0.86 8.14
CA PRO A 99 -21.37 -0.39 8.64
C PRO A 99 -21.61 -0.50 10.15
N SER A 100 -21.88 -1.72 10.62
CA SER A 100 -22.03 -1.97 12.05
C SER A 100 -20.71 -1.73 12.78
N ARG A 101 -20.73 -0.93 13.85
CA ARG A 101 -19.55 -0.65 14.68
C ARG A 101 -18.88 -1.93 15.18
N GLN A 102 -19.66 -2.96 15.51
CA GLN A 102 -19.16 -4.25 15.96
C GLN A 102 -18.43 -5.00 14.84
N ALA A 103 -18.93 -4.92 13.61
CA ALA A 103 -18.29 -5.55 12.45
C ALA A 103 -16.97 -4.85 12.13
N VAL A 104 -16.92 -3.52 12.20
CA VAL A 104 -15.68 -2.74 12.02
C VAL A 104 -14.64 -3.09 13.08
N LEU A 105 -15.03 -3.12 14.36
CA LEU A 105 -14.15 -3.55 15.46
C LEU A 105 -13.65 -4.98 15.26
N GLY A 106 -14.53 -5.91 14.87
CA GLY A 106 -14.16 -7.29 14.56
C GLY A 106 -13.15 -7.40 13.43
N ALA A 107 -13.31 -6.61 12.37
CA ALA A 107 -12.35 -6.54 11.27
C ALA A 107 -10.97 -6.02 11.71
N VAL A 108 -10.93 -4.96 12.52
CA VAL A 108 -9.67 -4.40 13.04
C VAL A 108 -8.96 -5.40 13.95
N VAL A 109 -9.70 -6.08 14.82
CA VAL A 109 -9.12 -7.12 15.70
C VAL A 109 -8.61 -8.29 14.89
N LEU A 110 -9.36 -8.77 13.90
CA LEU A 110 -8.94 -9.87 13.03
C LEU A 110 -7.70 -9.49 12.21
N ASP A 111 -7.65 -8.27 11.69
CA ASP A 111 -6.48 -7.77 10.98
C ASP A 111 -5.25 -7.68 11.91
N SER A 112 -5.41 -7.09 13.09
CA SER A 112 -4.30 -6.86 14.04
C SER A 112 -3.79 -8.15 14.69
N VAL A 113 -4.69 -9.09 15.01
CA VAL A 113 -4.37 -10.30 15.79
C VAL A 113 -4.13 -11.51 14.91
N VAL A 114 -4.79 -11.60 13.75
CA VAL A 114 -4.66 -12.77 12.86
C VAL A 114 -3.84 -12.41 11.63
N HIS A 115 -4.24 -11.38 10.89
CA HIS A 115 -3.64 -11.10 9.60
C HIS A 115 -2.19 -10.60 9.72
N MET A 116 -1.93 -9.64 10.62
CA MET A 116 -0.60 -9.09 10.86
C MET A 116 0.43 -10.14 11.32
N PRO A 117 0.23 -10.88 12.42
CA PRO A 117 1.26 -11.78 12.94
C PRO A 117 1.40 -13.08 12.14
N PHE A 118 0.31 -13.63 11.58
CA PHE A 118 0.36 -14.94 10.92
C PHE A 118 0.54 -14.89 9.40
N MET A 119 0.20 -13.77 8.75
CA MET A 119 0.31 -13.66 7.29
C MET A 119 1.31 -12.58 6.89
N TYR A 120 1.16 -11.36 7.40
CA TYR A 120 2.02 -10.24 7.04
C TYR A 120 3.46 -10.43 7.52
N MET A 121 3.65 -10.70 8.81
CA MET A 121 4.97 -10.86 9.42
C MET A 121 5.81 -11.95 8.71
N PRO A 122 5.40 -13.22 8.62
CA PRO A 122 6.24 -14.23 7.98
C PRO A 122 6.57 -13.90 6.52
N THR A 123 5.60 -13.37 5.76
CA THR A 123 5.84 -12.98 4.37
C THR A 123 6.84 -11.81 4.29
N PHE A 124 6.71 -10.82 5.16
CA PHE A 124 7.63 -9.69 5.24
C PHE A 124 9.05 -10.13 5.58
N TYR A 125 9.22 -11.01 6.57
CA TYR A 125 10.54 -11.53 6.92
C TYR A 125 11.15 -12.34 5.78
N CYS A 126 10.39 -13.23 5.13
CA CYS A 126 10.88 -13.96 3.94
C CYS A 126 11.36 -13.01 2.84
N MET A 127 10.61 -11.94 2.55
CA MET A 127 10.98 -10.96 1.53
C MET A 127 12.19 -10.13 1.94
N ARG A 128 12.32 -9.79 3.22
CA ARG A 128 13.48 -9.09 3.75
C ARG A 128 14.75 -9.93 3.59
N GLU A 129 14.72 -11.21 3.94
CA GLU A 129 15.87 -12.11 3.76
C GLU A 129 16.26 -12.24 2.27
N LEU A 130 15.28 -12.28 1.36
CA LEU A 130 15.54 -12.28 -0.08
C LEU A 130 16.17 -10.97 -0.59
N ALA A 131 15.81 -9.86 0.05
CA ALA A 131 16.27 -8.53 -0.30
C ALA A 131 17.67 -8.19 0.26
N GLN A 132 18.11 -8.86 1.34
CA GLN A 132 19.44 -8.64 1.87
C GLN A 132 20.54 -9.10 0.90
N PRO A 133 21.62 -8.32 0.73
CA PRO A 133 22.82 -8.79 0.04
C PRO A 133 23.41 -9.98 0.79
N GLN A 134 23.84 -11.03 0.07
CA GLN A 134 24.54 -12.13 0.73
C GLN A 134 25.89 -11.66 1.27
N PRO A 135 26.32 -12.12 2.46
CA PRO A 135 27.66 -11.86 2.96
C PRO A 135 28.66 -12.37 1.92
N GLN A 136 29.56 -11.52 1.45
CA GLN A 136 30.63 -11.98 0.57
C GLN A 136 31.47 -13.01 1.34
N PRO A 137 31.79 -14.18 0.75
CA PRO A 137 32.69 -15.12 1.40
C PRO A 137 34.01 -14.42 1.65
N VAL A 138 34.44 -14.39 2.91
CA VAL A 138 35.78 -13.92 3.28
C VAL A 138 36.76 -14.91 2.64
N VAL A 139 37.43 -14.48 1.57
CA VAL A 139 38.51 -15.22 0.90
C VAL A 139 39.79 -15.05 1.69
#